data_AF-A0A6I1ZDF6-F1
#
_entry.id   AF-A0A6I1ZDF6-F1
#
_cell.length_a   1.000
_cell.length_b   1.000
_cell.length_c   1.000
_cell.angle_alpha   90.00
_cell.angle_beta   90.00
_cell.angle_gamma   90.00
#
_symmetry.space_group_name_H-M   'P 1'
#
loop_
_entity.id
_entity.type
_entity.pdbx_description
1 polymer ?
#
loop_
_entity_poly.entity_id
_entity_poly.type
_entity_poly.pdbx_seq_one_letter_code
_entity_poly.pdbx_strand_id
1 'polypeptide(L)' 'MAVKAFVLIEVAAGKSQEVVAGITALQQERKEIRSVNSVTGPYDVIAVV' A
#
# COMPACT_ATOMS: atom_id res chain seq x y z
N MET A 1 -19.51 -13.32 0.32
CA MET A 1 -18.86 -12.01 0.52
C MET A 1 -17.41 -12.16 0.09
N ALA A 2 -16.90 -11.29 -0.79
CA ALA A 2 -15.46 -11.23 -1.03
C ALA A 2 -14.79 -10.58 0.19
N VAL A 3 -13.69 -11.15 0.66
CA VAL A 3 -12.91 -10.60 1.77
C VAL A 3 -12.32 -9.27 1.32
N LYS A 4 -12.34 -8.27 2.21
CA LYS A 4 -11.68 -6.98 2.03
C LYS A 4 -10.77 -6.77 3.23
N ALA A 5 -9.49 -6.49 3.00
CA ALA A 5 -8.55 -6.16 4.04
C ALA A 5 -7.88 -4.79 3.79
N PHE A 6 -7.48 -4.16 4.88
CA PHE A 6 -6.68 -2.95 4.87
C PHE A 6 -5.34 -3.28 5.50
N VAL A 7 -4.26 -3.06 4.76
CA VAL A 7 -2.90 -3.26 5.23
C VAL A 7 -2.31 -1.88 5.51
N LEU A 8 -1.95 -1.62 6.77
CA LEU A 8 -1.32 -0.40 7.23
C LEU A 8 0.19 -0.65 7.33
N ILE A 9 0.99 0.18 6.67
CA ILE A 9 2.42 -0.05 6.51
C ILE A 9 3.18 1.15 7.09
N GLU A 10 4.03 0.87 8.07
CA GLU A 10 5.04 1.79 8.57
C GLU A 10 6.33 1.58 7.79
N VAL A 11 6.98 2.68 7.42
CA VAL A 11 8.10 2.68 6.49
C VAL A 11 9.25 3.46 7.11
N ALA A 12 10.48 3.06 6.80
CA ALA A 12 11.66 3.85 7.18
C ALA A 12 11.55 5.30 6.66
N ALA A 13 12.05 6.25 7.44
CA ALA A 13 11.98 7.67 7.11
C ALA A 13 12.52 7.96 5.69
N GLY A 14 11.74 8.71 4.90
CA GLY A 14 12.08 9.09 3.53
C GLY A 14 11.92 7.98 2.48
N LYS A 15 11.41 6.79 2.83
CA LYS A 15 11.21 5.67 1.90
C LYS A 15 9.77 5.46 1.45
N SER A 16 8.82 6.26 1.92
CA SER A 16 7.39 6.09 1.64
C SER A 16 7.06 6.11 0.14
N GLN A 17 7.71 6.99 -0.64
CA GLN A 17 7.51 7.05 -2.10
C GLN A 17 8.04 5.80 -2.83
N GLU A 18 9.21 5.30 -2.43
CA GLU A 18 9.83 4.10 -3.02
C GLU A 18 8.95 2.87 -2.77
N VAL A 19 8.40 2.76 -1.56
CA VAL A 19 7.48 1.67 -1.19
C VAL A 19 6.17 1.77 -1.97
N VAL A 20 5.56 2.95 -2.08
CA VAL A 20 4.35 3.11 -2.90
C VAL A 20 4.59 2.74 -4.35
N ALA A 21 5.71 3.18 -4.94
CA ALA A 21 6.07 2.82 -6.31
C ALA A 21 6.24 1.30 -6.48
N GLY A 22 6.94 0.64 -5.55
CA GLY A 22 7.14 -0.81 -5.57
C GLY A 22 5.84 -1.60 -5.47
N ILE A 23 4.94 -1.23 -4.54
CA ILE A 23 3.64 -1.91 -4.39
C ILE A 23 2.74 -1.61 -5.59
N THR A 24 2.80 -0.40 -6.16
CA THR A 24 2.06 -0.06 -7.38
C THR A 24 2.53 -0.86 -8.59
N ALA A 25 3.83 -1.15 -8.71
CA ALA A 25 4.34 -2.06 -9.73
C ALA A 25 3.78 -3.48 -9.52
N LEU A 26 3.78 -3.99 -8.28
CA LEU A 26 3.18 -5.28 -7.94
C LEU A 26 1.68 -5.32 -8.23
N GLN A 27 0.97 -4.21 -8.09
CA GLN A 27 -0.46 -4.09 -8.42
C GLN A 27 -0.74 -4.42 -9.90
N GLN A 28 0.21 -4.17 -10.80
CA GLN A 28 0.07 -4.53 -12.22
C GLN A 28 0.09 -6.05 -12.44
N GLU A 29 0.77 -6.79 -11.57
CA GLU A 29 0.91 -8.24 -11.62
C GLU A 29 -0.12 -8.98 -10.74
N ARG A 30 -0.57 -8.33 -9.66
CA ARG A 30 -1.43 -8.88 -8.59
C ARG A 30 -2.78 -8.16 -8.57
N LYS A 31 -3.82 -8.79 -9.12
CA LYS A 31 -5.19 -8.24 -9.17
C LYS A 31 -5.84 -8.07 -7.79
N GLU A 32 -5.29 -8.74 -6.78
CA GLU A 32 -5.71 -8.65 -5.40
C GLU A 32 -5.40 -7.26 -4.82
N ILE A 33 -4.38 -6.56 -5.30
CA ILE A 33 -4.06 -5.20 -4.83
C ILE A 33 -5.01 -4.22 -5.51
N ARG A 34 -5.99 -3.70 -4.75
CA ARG A 34 -7.01 -2.80 -5.27
C ARG A 34 -6.57 -1.35 -5.29
N SER A 35 -5.85 -0.92 -4.26
CA SER A 35 -5.31 0.44 -4.18
C SER A 35 -4.12 0.52 -3.22
N VAL A 36 -3.27 1.51 -3.46
CA VAL A 36 -2.12 1.84 -2.62
C VAL A 36 -2.06 3.36 -2.49
N ASN A 37 -1.98 3.89 -1.26
CA ASN A 37 -1.98 5.32 -1.02
C ASN A 37 -1.00 5.69 0.10
N SER A 38 -0.20 6.74 -0.11
CA SER A 38 0.48 7.42 1.01
C SER A 38 -0.54 8.14 1.88
N VAL A 39 -0.35 8.08 3.19
CA VAL A 39 -1.22 8.74 4.17
C VAL A 39 -0.37 9.52 5.17
N THR A 40 -0.96 10.57 5.73
CA THR A 40 -0.36 11.31 6.84
C THR A 40 -1.04 10.83 8.12
N GLY A 41 -0.33 10.06 8.94
CA GLY A 41 -0.89 9.43 10.14
C GLY A 41 0.14 8.57 10.88
N PRO A 42 -0.30 7.65 11.77
CA PRO A 42 0.61 6.73 12.47
C PRO A 42 1.27 5.68 11.54
N TYR A 43 0.85 5.64 10.27
CA TYR A 43 1.42 4.81 9.22
C TYR A 43 1.69 5.70 8.01
N ASP A 44 2.59 5.27 7.13
CA ASP A 44 2.97 6.04 5.94
C ASP A 44 2.17 5.64 4.70
N VAL A 45 1.71 4.38 4.63
CA VAL A 45 1.01 3.82 3.46
C VAL A 45 -0.17 2.94 3.90
N ILE A 46 -1.26 3.00 3.13
CA ILE A 46 -2.39 2.07 3.20
C ILE A 46 -2.56 1.34 1.87
N ALA A 47 -2.76 0.02 1.92
CA ALA A 47 -3.14 -0.78 0.78
C ALA A 47 -4.48 -1.50 1.03
N VAL A 48 -5.31 -1.60 -0.02
CA VAL A 48 -6.57 -2.34 0.01
C VAL A 48 -6.40 -3.61 -0.82
N VAL A 49 -6.72 -4.76 -0.24
CA VAL A 49 -6.74 -6.07 -0.93
C VAL A 49 -8.10 -6.74 -0.86
#